data_AF-A0A563UAG7-F1
#
_entry.id   AF-A0A563UAG7-F1
#
_cell.length_a   1.000
_cell.length_b   1.000
_cell.length_c   1.000
_cell.angle_alpha   90.00
_cell.angle_beta   90.00
_cell.angle_gamma   90.00
#
_symmetry.space_group_name_H-M   'P 1'
#
loop_
_entity.id
_entity.type
_entity.pdbx_description
1 polymer ?
#
loop_
_entity_poly.entity_id
_entity_poly.type
_entity_poly.pdbx_seq_one_letter_code
_entity_poly.pdbx_strand_id
1 'polypeptide(L)'
;MADTIKKNRWLKMLLTALGIILIVVLIPVLFLNNYLENKLSEKLKTAVSKGSDSMYSIDFSDIKLNVLRGRATFYSIRLNPSVDVYRAKRKRKERVPNSLYQLQVQRLIISGVKVTDLLFNKNLQISRITLDMPDITASKYANQPDSNKKDDRTLYQKIEKTFKLVSVGELRLGDVHLKKIDYTGPKPAISELKNMDIMGSNLLIDPTSESDTTRFLFFKNITTKFHNYKSKSADGLYSFKVRSAELSTQTKKLIVKGIDLIPVAYPAFFSKSKNDRFDLHIDNMVLYNFDYDGFQRDQSIDVQKLIIDQGNFGLYSNYNGPLPTTDRLVTFPNWAIRNKIPFPVNVDTLEIKRMNFSYAERNQNTMKFGHLKFNNINGRLLNITNRKELLKKNNIATADISSTFLGNSRFDIHFAFNLSDAAYSYSYKGHLAPMDLSAINPVLMPLGMVKVTKGHLTSLDFNIYSTQKISKGIVSLLYKDLSVDMLRPNYTKNMLLTALVNTVVLKHDNPDDGNTTPRLANVVYIRPKNFPFFKTVWHVLLNGIKNCAGVGPAQEKKLNAQQDTEDQKEQEKIIKKAIKKKKEEDKNFREQLKKEKKN
;
A
#
# COMPACT_ATOMS: atom_id res chain seq x y z
N MET A 1 -47.56 -47.54 -71.70
CA MET A 1 -46.62 -47.68 -70.56
C MET A 1 -45.19 -47.65 -71.11
N ALA A 2 -44.58 -46.47 -71.31
CA ALA A 2 -43.21 -46.40 -71.88
C ALA A 2 -42.35 -45.20 -71.39
N ASP A 3 -42.84 -44.33 -70.49
CA ASP A 3 -42.14 -43.08 -70.17
C ASP A 3 -41.56 -42.95 -68.75
N THR A 4 -41.68 -43.96 -67.88
CA THR A 4 -41.20 -43.85 -66.49
C THR A 4 -39.81 -44.45 -66.23
N ILE A 5 -39.18 -45.13 -67.21
CA ILE A 5 -37.90 -45.83 -66.99
C ILE A 5 -36.66 -44.98 -67.37
N LYS A 6 -36.79 -43.96 -68.25
CA LYS A 6 -35.67 -43.06 -68.61
C LYS A 6 -35.38 -41.97 -67.58
N LYS A 7 -36.33 -41.61 -66.72
CA LYS A 7 -36.21 -40.49 -65.74
C LYS A 7 -35.28 -40.77 -64.55
N ASN A 8 -34.91 -42.03 -64.30
CA ASN A 8 -34.05 -42.44 -63.18
C ASN A 8 -32.55 -42.58 -63.52
N ARG A 9 -32.17 -42.68 -64.80
CA ARG A 9 -30.74 -42.84 -65.16
C ARG A 9 -29.95 -41.55 -64.97
N TRP A 10 -30.52 -40.41 -65.36
CA TRP A 10 -29.86 -39.11 -65.19
C TRP A 10 -29.78 -38.71 -63.71
N LEU A 11 -30.81 -39.00 -62.92
CA LEU A 11 -30.79 -38.81 -61.46
C LEU A 11 -29.72 -39.70 -60.78
N LYS A 12 -29.61 -40.97 -61.19
CA LYS A 12 -28.55 -41.88 -60.69
C LYS A 12 -27.15 -41.42 -61.08
N MET A 13 -26.94 -40.94 -62.32
CA MET A 13 -25.68 -40.35 -62.77
C MET A 13 -25.31 -39.07 -62.02
N LEU A 14 -26.30 -38.21 -61.76
CA LEU A 14 -26.10 -36.96 -61.02
C LEU A 14 -25.77 -37.24 -59.54
N LEU A 15 -26.44 -38.22 -58.92
CA LEU A 15 -26.15 -38.67 -57.55
C LEU A 15 -24.78 -39.37 -57.44
N THR A 16 -24.35 -40.13 -58.45
CA THR A 16 -23.00 -40.73 -58.46
C THR A 16 -21.92 -39.69 -58.71
N ALA A 17 -22.16 -38.71 -59.60
CA ALA A 17 -21.24 -37.60 -59.81
C ALA A 17 -21.11 -36.73 -58.55
N LEU A 18 -22.23 -36.40 -57.89
CA LEU A 18 -22.23 -35.73 -56.59
C LEU A 18 -21.54 -36.56 -55.50
N GLY A 19 -21.75 -37.87 -55.47
CA GLY A 19 -21.07 -38.78 -54.55
C GLY A 19 -19.56 -38.83 -54.76
N ILE A 20 -19.10 -38.87 -56.02
CA ILE A 20 -17.67 -38.84 -56.37
C ILE A 20 -17.06 -37.49 -56.02
N ILE A 21 -17.73 -36.37 -56.35
CA ILE A 21 -17.27 -35.02 -55.96
C ILE A 21 -17.23 -34.91 -54.44
N LEU A 22 -18.24 -35.41 -53.74
CA LEU A 22 -18.29 -35.43 -52.28
C LEU A 22 -17.10 -36.22 -51.73
N ILE A 23 -16.80 -37.42 -52.24
CA ILE A 23 -15.67 -38.26 -51.82
C ILE A 23 -14.34 -37.57 -52.15
N VAL A 24 -14.18 -36.98 -53.33
CA VAL A 24 -12.99 -36.24 -53.78
C VAL A 24 -12.77 -34.97 -52.96
N VAL A 25 -13.81 -34.38 -52.36
CA VAL A 25 -13.69 -33.26 -51.43
C VAL A 25 -13.49 -33.74 -49.99
N LEU A 26 -14.19 -34.80 -49.55
CA LEU A 26 -14.14 -35.31 -48.19
C LEU A 26 -12.80 -35.97 -47.88
N ILE A 27 -12.27 -36.79 -48.80
CA ILE A 27 -11.01 -37.53 -48.58
C ILE A 27 -9.87 -36.52 -48.32
N PRO A 28 -9.62 -35.51 -49.17
CA PRO A 28 -8.63 -34.47 -48.85
C PRO A 28 -8.93 -33.78 -47.55
N VAL A 29 -10.18 -33.40 -47.23
CA VAL A 29 -10.51 -32.74 -45.95
C VAL A 29 -10.17 -33.61 -44.74
N LEU A 30 -10.38 -34.93 -44.82
CA LEU A 30 -10.03 -35.88 -43.75
C LEU A 30 -8.51 -36.03 -43.59
N PHE A 31 -7.75 -36.10 -44.69
CA PHE A 31 -6.28 -36.23 -44.66
C PHE A 31 -5.54 -34.89 -44.49
N LEU A 32 -6.18 -33.76 -44.82
CA LEU A 32 -5.61 -32.41 -44.78
C LEU A 32 -5.27 -32.00 -43.36
N ASN A 33 -6.10 -32.38 -42.37
CA ASN A 33 -5.82 -32.08 -40.97
C ASN A 33 -4.51 -32.75 -40.52
N ASN A 34 -4.37 -34.08 -40.70
CA ASN A 34 -3.16 -34.82 -40.30
C ASN A 34 -1.90 -34.34 -41.05
N TYR A 35 -2.00 -34.08 -42.35
CA TYR A 35 -0.85 -33.56 -43.13
C TYR A 35 -0.42 -32.17 -42.64
N LEU A 36 -1.38 -31.28 -42.38
CA LEU A 36 -1.09 -29.94 -41.88
C LEU A 36 -0.62 -29.92 -40.43
N GLU A 37 -1.05 -30.87 -39.59
CA GLU A 37 -0.56 -31.03 -38.21
C GLU A 37 0.96 -31.24 -38.17
N ASN A 38 1.47 -32.20 -38.95
CA ASN A 38 2.91 -32.46 -39.05
C ASN A 38 3.69 -31.25 -39.59
N LYS A 39 3.19 -30.64 -40.67
CA LYS A 39 3.85 -29.48 -41.29
C LYS A 39 3.84 -28.25 -40.40
N LEU A 40 2.75 -28.02 -39.67
CA LEU A 40 2.62 -26.94 -38.71
C LEU A 40 3.57 -27.15 -37.53
N SER A 41 3.70 -28.39 -37.05
CA SER A 41 4.61 -28.76 -35.97
C SER A 41 6.06 -28.39 -36.31
N GLU A 42 6.59 -28.85 -37.45
CA GLU A 42 7.95 -28.55 -37.89
C GLU A 42 8.17 -27.05 -38.11
N LYS A 43 7.19 -26.37 -38.71
CA LYS A 43 7.28 -24.95 -39.01
C LYS A 43 7.28 -24.11 -37.74
N LEU A 44 6.49 -24.46 -36.73
CA LEU A 44 6.47 -23.80 -35.42
C LEU A 44 7.78 -23.98 -34.67
N LYS A 45 8.30 -25.21 -34.58
CA LYS A 45 9.59 -25.49 -33.95
C LYS A 45 10.72 -24.70 -34.61
N THR A 46 10.76 -24.71 -35.94
CA THR A 46 11.73 -23.95 -36.73
C THR A 46 11.57 -22.45 -36.53
N ALA A 47 10.35 -21.92 -36.52
CA ALA A 47 10.08 -20.50 -36.36
C ALA A 47 10.50 -19.99 -34.97
N VAL A 48 10.24 -20.75 -33.90
CA VAL A 48 10.67 -20.39 -32.54
C VAL A 48 12.19 -20.44 -32.41
N SER A 49 12.83 -21.50 -32.93
CA SER A 49 14.29 -21.61 -32.89
C SER A 49 14.96 -20.48 -33.68
N LYS A 50 14.56 -20.24 -34.94
CA LYS A 50 15.13 -19.16 -35.76
C LYS A 50 14.81 -17.77 -35.21
N GLY A 51 13.58 -17.54 -34.78
CA GLY A 51 13.13 -16.24 -34.26
C GLY A 51 13.75 -15.86 -32.91
N SER A 52 14.29 -16.83 -32.17
CA SER A 52 14.99 -16.61 -30.89
C SER A 52 16.51 -16.74 -30.98
N ASP A 53 17.07 -16.89 -32.19
CA ASP A 53 18.49 -17.22 -32.40
C ASP A 53 18.94 -18.41 -31.52
N SER A 54 18.11 -19.47 -31.52
CA SER A 54 18.26 -20.71 -30.75
C SER A 54 18.25 -20.55 -29.22
N MET A 55 17.82 -19.40 -28.70
CA MET A 55 17.68 -19.19 -27.25
C MET A 55 16.44 -19.86 -26.67
N TYR A 56 15.45 -20.21 -27.49
CA TYR A 56 14.24 -20.88 -27.06
C TYR A 56 13.95 -22.10 -27.92
N SER A 57 13.47 -23.17 -27.28
CA SER A 57 12.86 -24.32 -27.93
C SER A 57 11.40 -24.44 -27.51
N ILE A 58 10.57 -24.92 -28.43
CA ILE A 58 9.17 -25.23 -28.17
C ILE A 58 8.90 -26.70 -28.45
N ASP A 59 8.22 -27.35 -27.52
CA ASP A 59 7.76 -28.72 -27.64
C ASP A 59 6.28 -28.82 -27.25
N PHE A 60 5.59 -29.83 -27.78
CA PHE A 60 4.20 -30.15 -27.47
C PHE A 60 3.97 -31.64 -27.79
N SER A 61 2.99 -32.26 -27.12
CA SER A 61 2.72 -33.70 -27.28
C SER A 61 1.90 -34.01 -28.52
N ASP A 62 0.95 -33.13 -28.86
CA ASP A 62 0.00 -33.35 -29.94
C ASP A 62 -0.59 -32.01 -30.45
N ILE A 63 -1.04 -31.99 -31.71
CA ILE A 63 -1.77 -30.88 -32.33
C ILE A 63 -3.03 -31.47 -32.97
N LYS A 64 -4.20 -30.92 -32.65
CA LYS A 64 -5.45 -31.22 -33.35
C LYS A 64 -5.92 -30.03 -34.15
N LEU A 65 -6.00 -30.19 -35.46
CA LEU A 65 -6.48 -29.17 -36.39
C LEU A 65 -7.90 -29.47 -36.86
N ASN A 66 -8.69 -28.41 -36.96
CA ASN A 66 -9.94 -28.41 -37.71
C ASN A 66 -9.93 -27.18 -38.60
N VAL A 67 -9.41 -27.35 -39.81
CA VAL A 67 -9.18 -26.26 -40.77
C VAL A 67 -10.50 -25.57 -41.15
N LEU A 68 -11.56 -26.34 -41.39
CA LEU A 68 -12.88 -25.81 -41.76
C LEU A 68 -13.48 -24.93 -40.65
N ARG A 69 -13.28 -25.30 -39.39
CA ARG A 69 -13.75 -24.51 -38.23
C ARG A 69 -12.73 -23.45 -37.78
N GLY A 70 -11.58 -23.34 -38.45
CA GLY A 70 -10.51 -22.42 -38.06
C GLY A 70 -10.03 -22.63 -36.63
N ARG A 71 -9.88 -23.90 -36.20
CA ARG A 71 -9.51 -24.25 -34.82
C ARG A 71 -8.24 -25.10 -34.79
N ALA A 72 -7.33 -24.75 -33.89
CA ALA A 72 -6.14 -25.52 -33.57
C ALA A 72 -6.04 -25.73 -32.05
N THR A 73 -5.78 -26.96 -31.62
CA THR A 73 -5.60 -27.28 -30.20
C THR A 73 -4.25 -27.95 -30.01
N PHE A 74 -3.42 -27.39 -29.15
CA PHE A 74 -2.11 -27.94 -28.82
C PHE A 74 -2.15 -28.49 -27.40
N TYR A 75 -1.51 -29.63 -27.19
CA TYR A 75 -1.45 -30.30 -25.89
C TYR A 75 -0.03 -30.29 -25.33
N SER A 76 0.08 -30.09 -24.02
CA SER A 76 1.33 -30.15 -23.25
C SER A 76 2.47 -29.29 -23.83
N ILE A 77 2.18 -28.02 -24.13
CA ILE A 77 3.20 -27.11 -24.64
C ILE A 77 4.24 -26.81 -23.57
N ARG A 78 5.51 -26.84 -23.97
CA ARG A 78 6.66 -26.37 -23.20
C ARG A 78 7.50 -25.45 -24.06
N LEU A 79 7.69 -24.23 -23.59
CA LEU A 79 8.66 -23.27 -24.13
C LEU A 79 9.78 -23.16 -23.11
N ASN A 80 10.97 -23.59 -23.48
CA ASN A 80 12.12 -23.62 -22.59
C ASN A 80 13.24 -22.70 -23.10
N PRO A 81 13.83 -21.87 -22.23
CA PRO A 81 15.04 -21.15 -22.58
C PRO A 81 16.25 -22.08 -22.57
N SER A 82 17.12 -21.97 -23.58
CA SER A 82 18.42 -22.63 -23.60
C SER A 82 19.43 -21.84 -22.76
N VAL A 83 19.59 -22.25 -21.50
CA VAL A 83 20.47 -21.58 -20.53
C VAL A 83 21.94 -21.61 -20.98
N ASP A 84 22.37 -22.66 -21.69
CA ASP A 84 23.75 -22.77 -22.17
C ASP A 84 24.02 -21.81 -23.33
N VAL A 85 23.10 -21.68 -24.28
CA VAL A 85 23.19 -20.68 -25.36
C VAL A 85 23.17 -19.28 -24.76
N TYR A 86 22.29 -19.02 -23.79
CA TYR A 86 22.26 -17.75 -23.07
C TYR A 86 23.60 -17.43 -22.40
N ARG A 87 24.18 -18.38 -21.67
CA ARG A 87 25.49 -18.23 -21.00
C ARG A 87 26.62 -18.04 -22.01
N ALA A 88 26.62 -18.78 -23.12
CA ALA A 88 27.64 -18.67 -24.16
C ALA A 88 27.60 -17.29 -24.82
N LYS A 89 26.41 -16.82 -25.23
CA LYS A 89 26.21 -15.48 -25.79
C LYS A 89 26.63 -14.39 -24.79
N ARG A 90 26.25 -14.53 -23.53
CA ARG A 90 26.65 -13.61 -22.45
C ARG A 90 28.18 -13.57 -22.24
N LYS A 91 28.86 -14.72 -22.27
CA LYS A 91 30.34 -14.79 -22.20
C LYS A 91 31.00 -14.08 -23.38
N ARG A 92 30.41 -14.20 -24.57
CA ARG A 92 30.87 -13.54 -25.80
C ARG A 92 30.48 -12.06 -25.88
N LYS A 93 29.84 -11.50 -24.84
CA LYS A 93 29.31 -10.13 -24.81
C LYS A 93 28.31 -9.85 -25.94
N GLU A 94 27.65 -10.90 -26.43
CA GLU A 94 26.53 -10.78 -27.37
C GLU A 94 25.27 -10.30 -26.62
N ARG A 95 24.35 -9.68 -27.35
CA ARG A 95 23.10 -9.17 -26.77
C ARG A 95 22.20 -10.31 -26.32
N VAL A 96 21.82 -10.30 -25.04
CA VAL A 96 20.88 -11.26 -24.46
C VAL A 96 19.86 -10.53 -23.60
N PRO A 97 18.62 -11.03 -23.47
CA PRO A 97 17.62 -10.40 -22.63
C PRO A 97 17.98 -10.52 -21.13
N ASN A 98 17.60 -9.53 -20.34
CA ASN A 98 17.80 -9.55 -18.88
C ASN A 98 16.82 -10.51 -18.17
N SER A 99 15.86 -11.08 -18.91
CA SER A 99 14.91 -12.04 -18.37
C SER A 99 14.69 -13.19 -19.35
N LEU A 100 14.68 -14.40 -18.80
CA LEU A 100 14.31 -15.62 -19.51
C LEU A 100 12.94 -16.09 -19.03
N TYR A 101 12.12 -16.58 -19.95
CA TYR A 101 10.76 -17.01 -19.66
C TYR A 101 10.58 -18.48 -20.02
N GLN A 102 10.28 -19.32 -19.04
CA GLN A 102 9.80 -20.67 -19.28
C GLN A 102 8.28 -20.66 -19.20
N LEU A 103 7.63 -21.36 -20.12
CA LEU A 103 6.17 -21.49 -20.17
C LEU A 103 5.79 -22.96 -20.34
N GLN A 104 4.91 -23.45 -19.47
CA GLN A 104 4.29 -24.75 -19.61
C GLN A 104 2.77 -24.58 -19.62
N VAL A 105 2.09 -25.21 -20.58
CA VAL A 105 0.63 -25.10 -20.72
C VAL A 105 0.06 -26.47 -21.05
N GLN A 106 -0.97 -26.90 -20.33
CA GLN A 106 -1.62 -28.18 -20.62
C GLN A 106 -2.34 -28.16 -21.95
N ARG A 107 -3.03 -27.05 -22.24
CA ARG A 107 -3.83 -26.89 -23.45
C ARG A 107 -3.82 -25.45 -23.94
N LEU A 108 -3.49 -25.26 -25.21
CA LEU A 108 -3.64 -24.01 -25.95
C LEU A 108 -4.70 -24.22 -27.03
N ILE A 109 -5.74 -23.39 -27.03
CA ILE A 109 -6.81 -23.41 -28.03
C ILE A 109 -6.75 -22.11 -28.82
N ILE A 110 -6.58 -22.23 -30.12
CA ILE A 110 -6.73 -21.13 -31.07
C ILE A 110 -8.02 -21.40 -31.84
N SER A 111 -8.92 -20.42 -31.89
CA SER A 111 -10.25 -20.58 -32.49
C SER A 111 -10.66 -19.37 -33.31
N GLY A 112 -11.47 -19.62 -34.34
CA GLY A 112 -11.95 -18.59 -35.26
C GLY A 112 -10.84 -18.01 -36.12
N VAL A 113 -9.88 -18.82 -36.55
CA VAL A 113 -8.88 -18.42 -37.54
C VAL A 113 -9.57 -18.24 -38.89
N LYS A 114 -9.46 -17.06 -39.49
CA LYS A 114 -9.95 -16.82 -40.86
C LYS A 114 -8.97 -17.38 -41.89
N VAL A 115 -9.07 -18.68 -42.14
CA VAL A 115 -8.12 -19.43 -43.00
C VAL A 115 -8.07 -18.87 -44.43
N THR A 116 -9.19 -18.46 -45.01
CA THR A 116 -9.25 -17.86 -46.36
C THR A 116 -8.46 -16.56 -46.44
N ASP A 117 -8.66 -15.65 -45.48
CA ASP A 117 -7.96 -14.37 -45.41
C ASP A 117 -6.44 -14.55 -45.16
N LEU A 118 -6.07 -15.56 -44.38
CA LEU A 118 -4.67 -15.95 -44.17
C LEU A 118 -4.01 -16.44 -45.46
N LEU A 119 -4.68 -17.29 -46.23
CA LEU A 119 -4.13 -17.90 -47.45
C LEU A 119 -4.03 -16.90 -48.60
N PHE A 120 -5.06 -16.08 -48.82
CA PHE A 120 -5.12 -15.19 -50.00
C PHE A 120 -4.57 -13.78 -49.72
N ASN A 121 -4.74 -13.26 -48.51
CA ASN A 121 -4.36 -11.87 -48.19
C ASN A 121 -3.16 -11.77 -47.23
N LYS A 122 -2.68 -12.89 -46.68
CA LYS A 122 -1.66 -12.94 -45.60
C LYS A 122 -2.09 -12.21 -44.32
N ASN A 123 -3.41 -12.16 -44.06
CA ASN A 123 -3.96 -11.57 -42.85
C ASN A 123 -4.26 -12.68 -41.84
N LEU A 124 -3.55 -12.70 -40.70
CA LEU A 124 -3.82 -13.62 -39.62
C LEU A 124 -4.85 -13.00 -38.67
N GLN A 125 -6.11 -13.39 -38.83
CA GLN A 125 -7.19 -12.96 -37.94
C GLN A 125 -7.66 -14.14 -37.11
N ILE A 126 -7.63 -13.98 -35.79
CA ILE A 126 -7.98 -15.01 -34.81
C ILE A 126 -9.07 -14.45 -33.89
N SER A 127 -10.17 -15.17 -33.72
CA SER A 127 -11.21 -14.73 -32.78
C SER A 127 -10.76 -14.84 -31.33
N ARG A 128 -10.23 -16.00 -30.92
CA ARG A 128 -9.82 -16.23 -29.53
C ARG A 128 -8.63 -17.18 -29.41
N ILE A 129 -7.70 -16.83 -28.52
CA ILE A 129 -6.62 -17.68 -28.02
C ILE A 129 -6.87 -17.94 -26.53
N THR A 130 -6.85 -19.19 -26.10
CA THR A 130 -7.05 -19.59 -24.69
C THR A 130 -5.93 -20.51 -24.23
N LEU A 131 -5.31 -20.17 -23.10
CA LEU A 131 -4.32 -20.99 -22.40
C LEU A 131 -4.92 -21.41 -21.06
N ASP A 132 -5.01 -22.72 -20.84
CA ASP A 132 -5.53 -23.28 -19.60
C ASP A 132 -4.36 -23.62 -18.65
N MET A 133 -4.41 -23.06 -17.44
CA MET A 133 -3.43 -23.30 -16.36
C MET A 133 -1.96 -23.13 -16.81
N PRO A 134 -1.58 -21.97 -17.37
CA PRO A 134 -0.19 -21.74 -17.74
C PRO A 134 0.69 -21.59 -16.49
N ASP A 135 1.78 -22.35 -16.45
CA ASP A 135 2.86 -22.18 -15.47
C ASP A 135 4.00 -21.39 -16.14
N ILE A 136 4.28 -20.22 -15.60
CA ILE A 136 5.24 -19.26 -16.13
C ILE A 136 6.35 -19.05 -15.11
N THR A 137 7.59 -19.35 -15.50
CA THR A 137 8.77 -18.99 -14.71
C THR A 137 9.53 -17.86 -15.40
N ALA A 138 9.62 -16.71 -14.76
CA ALA A 138 10.37 -15.54 -15.21
C ALA A 138 11.66 -15.39 -14.39
N SER A 139 12.81 -15.61 -15.03
CA SER A 139 14.13 -15.57 -14.40
C SER A 139 14.88 -14.31 -14.83
N LYS A 140 15.13 -13.39 -13.90
CA LYS A 140 15.82 -12.12 -14.14
C LYS A 140 17.31 -12.22 -13.76
N TYR A 141 18.19 -11.69 -14.60
CA TYR A 141 19.64 -11.67 -14.39
C TYR A 141 20.17 -10.23 -14.36
N ALA A 142 21.30 -10.01 -13.68
CA ALA A 142 21.94 -8.69 -13.60
C ALA A 142 22.35 -8.16 -14.98
N ASN A 143 22.08 -6.86 -15.20
CA ASN A 143 22.41 -6.15 -16.44
C ASN A 143 23.91 -6.30 -16.79
N GLN A 144 24.21 -6.58 -18.05
CA GLN A 144 25.44 -6.11 -18.67
C GLN A 144 25.12 -4.80 -19.42
N PRO A 145 26.07 -3.84 -19.50
CA PRO A 145 25.87 -2.66 -20.34
C PRO A 145 25.52 -3.09 -21.76
N ASP A 146 24.42 -2.56 -22.28
CA ASP A 146 23.94 -2.83 -23.62
C ASP A 146 25.08 -2.60 -24.62
N SER A 147 25.43 -3.64 -25.38
CA SER A 147 26.21 -3.46 -26.60
C SER A 147 25.38 -2.62 -27.57
N ASN A 148 25.97 -1.51 -28.05
CA ASN A 148 25.39 -0.39 -28.81
C ASN A 148 24.70 -0.71 -30.16
N LYS A 149 24.23 -1.93 -30.43
CA LYS A 149 23.43 -2.26 -31.62
C LYS A 149 22.05 -2.79 -31.22
N LYS A 150 21.10 -1.87 -31.10
CA LYS A 150 19.68 -2.20 -30.97
C LYS A 150 19.19 -2.68 -32.34
N ASP A 151 18.62 -3.89 -32.41
CA ASP A 151 17.76 -4.27 -33.54
C ASP A 151 16.55 -3.33 -33.49
N ASP A 152 16.60 -2.28 -34.31
CA ASP A 152 15.60 -1.21 -34.36
C ASP A 152 14.32 -1.64 -35.08
N ARG A 153 14.27 -2.90 -35.56
CA ARG A 153 13.08 -3.41 -36.23
C ARG A 153 11.91 -3.59 -35.27
N THR A 154 10.76 -3.09 -35.71
CA THR A 154 9.48 -3.21 -35.00
C THR A 154 8.98 -4.66 -34.99
N LEU A 155 8.00 -4.97 -34.13
CA LEU A 155 7.41 -6.31 -34.13
C LEU A 155 6.76 -6.62 -35.49
N TYR A 156 6.13 -5.62 -36.10
CA TYR A 156 5.57 -5.72 -37.45
C TYR A 156 6.63 -6.05 -38.50
N GLN A 157 7.76 -5.33 -38.53
CA GLN A 157 8.85 -5.58 -39.47
C GLN A 157 9.46 -6.98 -39.33
N LYS A 158 9.40 -7.58 -38.14
CA LYS A 158 9.85 -8.96 -37.92
C LYS A 158 8.92 -10.00 -38.55
N ILE A 159 7.64 -9.66 -38.71
CA ILE A 159 6.61 -10.59 -39.21
C ILE A 159 6.11 -10.24 -40.63
N GLU A 160 6.41 -9.06 -41.16
CA GLU A 160 5.84 -8.51 -42.41
C GLU A 160 6.05 -9.42 -43.65
N LYS A 161 7.15 -10.19 -43.68
CA LYS A 161 7.43 -11.16 -44.74
C LYS A 161 6.41 -12.31 -44.76
N THR A 162 5.82 -12.61 -43.62
CA THR A 162 4.85 -13.70 -43.43
C THR A 162 3.41 -13.18 -43.40
N PHE A 163 3.16 -12.10 -42.66
CA PHE A 163 1.82 -11.55 -42.43
C PHE A 163 1.78 -10.05 -42.73
N LYS A 164 0.75 -9.60 -43.46
CA LYS A 164 0.45 -8.16 -43.62
C LYS A 164 -0.24 -7.57 -42.40
N LEU A 165 -0.96 -8.42 -41.65
CA LEU A 165 -1.71 -8.04 -40.47
C LEU A 165 -1.83 -9.25 -39.55
N VAL A 166 -1.70 -9.03 -38.24
CA VAL A 166 -2.05 -10.00 -37.20
C VAL A 166 -3.05 -9.36 -36.25
N SER A 167 -4.19 -10.02 -36.02
CA SER A 167 -5.18 -9.59 -35.06
C SER A 167 -5.73 -10.74 -34.24
N VAL A 168 -5.98 -10.48 -32.95
CA VAL A 168 -6.59 -11.44 -32.02
C VAL A 168 -7.72 -10.72 -31.29
N GLY A 169 -8.96 -11.20 -31.44
CA GLY A 169 -10.11 -10.63 -30.75
C GLY A 169 -9.99 -10.73 -29.24
N GLU A 170 -9.65 -11.92 -28.74
CA GLU A 170 -9.49 -12.17 -27.30
C GLU A 170 -8.30 -13.12 -27.02
N LEU A 171 -7.45 -12.75 -26.07
CA LEU A 171 -6.46 -13.62 -25.45
C LEU A 171 -6.91 -13.87 -24.01
N ARG A 172 -7.02 -15.14 -23.61
CA ARG A 172 -7.40 -15.54 -22.25
C ARG A 172 -6.39 -16.51 -21.68
N LEU A 173 -5.81 -16.17 -20.54
CA LEU A 173 -5.00 -17.06 -19.71
C LEU A 173 -5.76 -17.24 -18.40
N GLY A 174 -6.27 -18.44 -18.14
CA GLY A 174 -6.99 -18.77 -16.91
C GLY A 174 -6.11 -19.55 -15.95
N ASP A 175 -6.24 -19.28 -14.65
CA ASP A 175 -5.53 -19.99 -13.58
C ASP A 175 -4.00 -20.00 -13.75
N VAL A 176 -3.43 -18.85 -14.09
CA VAL A 176 -1.98 -18.67 -14.28
C VAL A 176 -1.25 -18.84 -12.95
N HIS A 177 -0.17 -19.63 -12.99
CA HIS A 177 0.85 -19.67 -11.96
C HIS A 177 2.09 -18.92 -12.47
N LEU A 178 2.46 -17.83 -11.80
CA LEU A 178 3.62 -17.02 -12.14
C LEU A 178 4.67 -17.13 -11.02
N LYS A 179 5.81 -17.71 -11.35
CA LYS A 179 7.01 -17.74 -10.51
C LYS A 179 8.04 -16.77 -11.03
N LYS A 180 8.43 -15.79 -10.22
CA LYS A 180 9.53 -14.85 -10.51
C LYS A 180 10.76 -15.24 -9.71
N ILE A 181 11.91 -15.31 -10.36
CA ILE A 181 13.20 -15.56 -9.73
C ILE A 181 14.15 -14.44 -10.12
N ASP A 182 14.60 -13.66 -9.15
CA ASP A 182 15.56 -12.57 -9.37
C ASP A 182 16.96 -12.99 -8.93
N TYR A 183 17.87 -13.15 -9.90
CA TYR A 183 19.28 -13.49 -9.70
C TYR A 183 20.20 -12.25 -9.63
N THR A 184 19.66 -11.02 -9.52
CA THR A 184 20.49 -9.81 -9.45
C THR A 184 21.16 -9.60 -8.09
N GLY A 185 20.62 -10.21 -7.03
CA GLY A 185 21.14 -10.12 -5.66
C GLY A 185 22.13 -11.24 -5.31
N PRO A 186 22.76 -11.18 -4.12
CA PRO A 186 23.69 -12.22 -3.64
C PRO A 186 23.03 -13.58 -3.43
N LYS A 187 21.71 -13.63 -3.26
CA LYS A 187 20.89 -14.84 -3.24
C LYS A 187 19.67 -14.63 -4.15
N PRO A 188 19.19 -15.67 -4.86
CA PRO A 188 18.00 -15.56 -5.69
C PRO A 188 16.77 -15.20 -4.84
N ALA A 189 16.06 -14.13 -5.22
CA ALA A 189 14.78 -13.79 -4.60
C ALA A 189 13.65 -14.45 -5.38
N ILE A 190 12.79 -15.21 -4.70
CA ILE A 190 11.68 -15.94 -5.32
C ILE A 190 10.36 -15.32 -4.88
N SER A 191 9.48 -15.09 -5.84
CA SER A 191 8.10 -14.64 -5.61
C SER A 191 7.14 -15.45 -6.47
N GLU A 192 6.03 -15.89 -5.89
CA GLU A 192 5.00 -16.67 -6.57
C GLU A 192 3.66 -15.96 -6.49
N LEU A 193 2.94 -15.95 -7.61
CA LEU A 193 1.55 -15.54 -7.73
C LEU A 193 0.77 -16.69 -8.36
N LYS A 194 -0.29 -17.12 -7.71
CA LYS A 194 -1.17 -18.20 -8.15
C LYS A 194 -2.56 -17.64 -8.42
N ASN A 195 -3.36 -18.38 -9.19
CA ASN A 195 -4.76 -18.06 -9.45
C ASN A 195 -4.91 -16.66 -10.08
N MET A 196 -4.08 -16.37 -11.08
CA MET A 196 -4.21 -15.15 -11.86
C MET A 196 -4.97 -15.40 -13.16
N ASP A 197 -5.85 -14.47 -13.51
CA ASP A 197 -6.52 -14.45 -14.80
C ASP A 197 -6.03 -13.25 -15.60
N ILE A 198 -5.66 -13.47 -16.86
CA ILE A 198 -5.25 -12.41 -17.78
C ILE A 198 -6.14 -12.47 -19.01
N MET A 199 -6.75 -11.33 -19.34
CA MET A 199 -7.57 -11.18 -20.53
C MET A 199 -7.10 -9.98 -21.34
N GLY A 200 -6.65 -10.22 -22.56
CA GLY A 200 -6.33 -9.19 -23.55
C GLY A 200 -7.43 -9.11 -24.60
N SER A 201 -7.85 -7.90 -24.97
CA SER A 201 -8.88 -7.68 -26.00
C SER A 201 -8.34 -6.87 -27.17
N ASN A 202 -8.69 -7.32 -28.38
CA ASN A 202 -8.38 -6.70 -29.66
C ASN A 202 -6.88 -6.41 -29.83
N LEU A 203 -6.04 -7.45 -29.88
CA LEU A 203 -4.65 -7.30 -30.34
C LEU A 203 -4.63 -6.93 -31.83
N LEU A 204 -3.75 -5.99 -32.20
CA LEU A 204 -3.48 -5.65 -33.58
C LEU A 204 -1.99 -5.39 -33.77
N ILE A 205 -1.40 -6.02 -34.80
CA ILE A 205 -0.04 -5.76 -35.27
C ILE A 205 -0.12 -5.54 -36.77
N ASP A 206 0.20 -4.33 -37.19
CA ASP A 206 0.20 -3.81 -38.55
C ASP A 206 1.25 -2.66 -38.66
N PRO A 207 1.42 -2.02 -39.84
CA PRO A 207 2.38 -0.93 -40.00
C PRO A 207 2.19 0.28 -39.06
N THR A 208 0.98 0.48 -38.53
CA THR A 208 0.60 1.63 -37.69
C THR A 208 0.68 1.33 -36.19
N SER A 209 0.82 0.06 -35.83
CA SER A 209 0.65 -0.40 -34.44
C SER A 209 1.71 0.12 -33.48
N GLU A 210 2.89 0.50 -33.96
CA GLU A 210 3.99 1.00 -33.13
C GLU A 210 3.81 2.47 -32.72
N SER A 211 3.04 3.25 -33.48
CA SER A 211 2.70 4.64 -33.14
C SER A 211 1.34 4.77 -32.43
N ASP A 212 0.58 3.67 -32.27
CA ASP A 212 -0.71 3.67 -31.57
C ASP A 212 -0.53 3.70 -30.05
N THR A 213 -0.60 4.90 -29.46
CA THR A 213 -0.52 5.12 -28.01
C THR A 213 -1.78 4.68 -27.25
N THR A 214 -2.85 4.28 -27.94
CA THR A 214 -4.08 3.81 -27.31
C THR A 214 -4.05 2.31 -27.00
N ARG A 215 -2.96 1.61 -27.33
CA ARG A 215 -2.79 0.17 -27.13
C ARG A 215 -1.65 -0.09 -26.15
N PHE A 216 -1.91 -0.96 -25.18
CA PHE A 216 -0.88 -1.49 -24.30
C PHE A 216 -0.48 -2.89 -24.77
N LEU A 217 0.80 -3.09 -25.06
CA LEU A 217 1.32 -4.35 -25.62
C LEU A 217 0.46 -4.83 -26.82
N PHE A 218 0.11 -3.90 -27.72
CA PHE A 218 -0.74 -4.12 -28.91
C PHE A 218 -2.24 -4.39 -28.66
N PHE A 219 -2.67 -4.55 -27.40
CA PHE A 219 -4.08 -4.74 -27.03
C PHE A 219 -4.78 -3.40 -26.73
N LYS A 220 -6.07 -3.28 -27.08
CA LYS A 220 -6.90 -2.14 -26.64
C LYS A 220 -7.22 -2.18 -25.15
N ASN A 221 -7.28 -3.36 -24.56
CA ASN A 221 -7.46 -3.54 -23.12
C ASN A 221 -6.72 -4.79 -22.65
N ILE A 222 -6.06 -4.71 -21.51
CA ILE A 222 -5.58 -5.84 -20.75
C ILE A 222 -6.19 -5.74 -19.36
N THR A 223 -6.87 -6.81 -18.95
CA THR A 223 -7.38 -6.98 -17.59
C THR A 223 -6.63 -8.11 -16.92
N THR A 224 -6.03 -7.82 -15.77
CA THR A 224 -5.32 -8.81 -14.95
C THR A 224 -5.97 -8.88 -13.59
N LYS A 225 -6.38 -10.09 -13.18
CA LYS A 225 -6.97 -10.34 -11.87
C LYS A 225 -6.13 -11.37 -11.12
N PHE A 226 -6.00 -11.24 -9.82
CA PHE A 226 -5.50 -12.32 -8.98
C PHE A 226 -6.30 -12.39 -7.68
N HIS A 227 -6.32 -13.58 -7.07
CA HIS A 227 -7.09 -13.85 -5.88
C HIS A 227 -6.24 -14.55 -4.81
N ASN A 228 -6.62 -14.36 -3.54
CA ASN A 228 -6.11 -15.12 -2.41
C ASN A 228 -4.59 -15.12 -2.26
N TYR A 229 -3.93 -13.99 -2.52
CA TYR A 229 -2.50 -13.86 -2.27
C TYR A 229 -2.23 -13.94 -0.76
N LYS A 230 -1.24 -14.77 -0.39
CA LYS A 230 -0.79 -14.94 0.99
C LYS A 230 0.71 -15.05 1.03
N SER A 231 1.34 -14.35 1.97
CA SER A 231 2.77 -14.50 2.25
C SER A 231 3.07 -14.27 3.73
N LYS A 232 4.30 -14.60 4.14
CA LYS A 232 4.80 -14.36 5.50
C LYS A 232 6.04 -13.50 5.43
N SER A 233 6.26 -12.66 6.43
CA SER A 233 7.54 -11.96 6.58
C SER A 233 8.67 -12.95 6.84
N ALA A 234 9.90 -12.57 6.47
CA ALA A 234 11.08 -13.41 6.63
C ALA A 234 11.37 -13.77 8.10
N ASP A 235 11.00 -12.89 9.04
CA ASP A 235 11.10 -13.12 10.49
C ASP A 235 9.95 -13.96 11.07
N GLY A 236 8.95 -14.30 10.25
CA GLY A 236 7.76 -15.05 10.66
C GLY A 236 6.81 -14.29 11.58
N LEU A 237 7.01 -12.99 11.82
CA LEU A 237 6.20 -12.18 12.73
C LEU A 237 4.90 -11.67 12.10
N TYR A 238 4.80 -11.66 10.77
CA TYR A 238 3.66 -11.13 10.03
C TYR A 238 3.18 -12.09 8.95
N SER A 239 1.87 -12.11 8.74
CA SER A 239 1.22 -12.68 7.56
C SER A 239 0.59 -11.56 6.75
N PHE A 240 0.84 -11.56 5.45
CA PHE A 240 0.23 -10.63 4.49
C PHE A 240 -0.84 -11.38 3.71
N LYS A 241 -2.00 -10.77 3.54
CA LYS A 241 -3.08 -11.31 2.70
C LYS A 241 -3.64 -10.24 1.79
N VAL A 242 -3.93 -10.61 0.55
CA VAL A 242 -4.73 -9.80 -0.38
C VAL A 242 -5.82 -10.69 -0.95
N ARG A 243 -7.09 -10.33 -0.73
CA ARG A 243 -8.23 -11.14 -1.19
C ARG A 243 -8.34 -11.11 -2.71
N SER A 244 -8.24 -9.93 -3.33
CA SER A 244 -8.20 -9.80 -4.78
C SER A 244 -7.56 -8.50 -5.23
N ALA A 245 -6.90 -8.51 -6.39
CA ALA A 245 -6.64 -7.28 -7.12
C ALA A 245 -7.00 -7.41 -8.60
N GLU A 246 -7.40 -6.30 -9.20
CA GLU A 246 -7.79 -6.19 -10.60
C GLU A 246 -7.19 -4.92 -11.21
N LEU A 247 -6.39 -5.09 -12.26
CA LEU A 247 -5.86 -4.02 -13.11
C LEU A 247 -6.62 -4.03 -14.44
N SER A 248 -7.03 -2.85 -14.92
CA SER A 248 -7.56 -2.66 -16.28
C SER A 248 -6.85 -1.49 -16.95
N THR A 249 -6.24 -1.74 -18.13
CA THR A 249 -5.56 -0.69 -18.90
C THR A 249 -6.53 0.26 -19.58
N GLN A 250 -7.71 -0.22 -20.00
CA GLN A 250 -8.75 0.64 -20.58
C GLN A 250 -9.28 1.66 -19.58
N THR A 251 -9.57 1.23 -18.36
CA THR A 251 -10.09 2.14 -17.32
C THR A 251 -8.98 2.87 -16.56
N LYS A 252 -7.72 2.48 -16.75
CA LYS A 252 -6.54 2.94 -16.01
C LYS A 252 -6.71 2.83 -14.50
N LYS A 253 -7.34 1.75 -14.04
CA LYS A 253 -7.61 1.51 -12.61
C LYS A 253 -6.94 0.25 -12.11
N LEU A 254 -6.37 0.34 -10.91
CA LEU A 254 -6.01 -0.81 -10.09
C LEU A 254 -6.91 -0.83 -8.84
N ILE A 255 -7.71 -1.88 -8.71
CA ILE A 255 -8.62 -2.09 -7.58
C ILE A 255 -8.05 -3.23 -6.75
N VAL A 256 -7.79 -2.98 -5.47
CA VAL A 256 -7.35 -3.99 -4.51
C VAL A 256 -8.42 -4.09 -3.42
N LYS A 257 -8.87 -5.30 -3.13
CA LYS A 257 -9.89 -5.55 -2.10
C LYS A 257 -9.34 -6.49 -1.04
N GLY A 258 -9.59 -6.17 0.23
CA GLY A 258 -9.15 -6.91 1.40
C GLY A 258 -7.63 -7.01 1.47
N ILE A 259 -6.98 -6.06 2.15
CA ILE A 259 -5.54 -6.07 2.44
C ILE A 259 -5.37 -6.26 3.95
N ASP A 260 -4.68 -7.31 4.35
CA ASP A 260 -4.41 -7.61 5.75
C ASP A 260 -2.91 -7.71 6.03
N LEU A 261 -2.46 -6.99 7.06
CA LEU A 261 -1.20 -7.22 7.75
C LEU A 261 -1.52 -7.76 9.15
N ILE A 262 -1.29 -9.06 9.33
CA ILE A 262 -1.66 -9.76 10.55
C ILE A 262 -0.39 -10.12 11.32
N PRO A 263 -0.10 -9.46 12.45
CA PRO A 263 1.02 -9.83 13.31
C PRO A 263 0.70 -11.11 14.10
N VAL A 264 1.73 -11.83 14.53
CA VAL A 264 1.58 -12.87 15.56
C VAL A 264 1.05 -12.28 16.87
N ALA A 265 0.58 -13.17 17.76
CA ALA A 265 0.06 -12.78 19.07
C ALA A 265 1.07 -11.94 19.86
N TYR A 266 0.56 -11.00 20.65
CA TYR A 266 1.35 -9.99 21.35
C TYR A 266 2.56 -10.55 22.13
N PRO A 267 2.42 -11.60 22.99
CA PRO A 267 3.56 -12.14 23.72
C PRO A 267 4.63 -12.75 22.80
N ALA A 268 4.21 -13.45 21.74
CA ALA A 268 5.11 -14.07 20.77
C ALA A 268 5.84 -13.05 19.89
N PHE A 269 5.19 -11.91 19.60
CA PHE A 269 5.83 -10.83 18.84
C PHE A 269 6.98 -10.21 19.65
N PHE A 270 6.69 -9.80 20.89
CA PHE A 270 7.64 -9.05 21.71
C PHE A 270 8.68 -9.91 22.43
N SER A 271 8.54 -11.24 22.41
CA SER A 271 9.63 -12.15 22.77
C SER A 271 10.71 -12.23 21.69
N LYS A 272 10.35 -11.97 20.42
CA LYS A 272 11.26 -12.06 19.26
C LYS A 272 11.71 -10.70 18.72
N SER A 273 10.92 -9.64 18.93
CA SER A 273 11.17 -8.32 18.37
C SER A 273 11.03 -7.22 19.41
N LYS A 274 11.84 -6.17 19.27
CA LYS A 274 11.76 -4.92 20.05
C LYS A 274 11.17 -3.76 19.24
N ASN A 275 10.79 -4.00 17.98
CA ASN A 275 10.16 -3.00 17.13
C ASN A 275 8.69 -2.81 17.50
N ASP A 276 8.09 -1.72 17.04
CA ASP A 276 6.64 -1.54 17.14
C ASP A 276 5.92 -2.64 16.34
N ARG A 277 4.79 -3.08 16.87
CA ARG A 277 3.91 -4.09 16.26
C ARG A 277 2.76 -3.38 15.56
N PHE A 278 2.51 -3.77 14.32
CA PHE A 278 1.46 -3.18 13.49
C PHE A 278 0.39 -4.20 13.17
N ASP A 279 -0.85 -3.78 13.01
CA ASP A 279 -1.88 -4.52 12.29
C ASP A 279 -2.60 -3.57 11.35
N LEU A 280 -2.95 -4.07 10.17
CA LEU A 280 -3.64 -3.28 9.15
C LEU A 280 -4.70 -4.14 8.52
N HIS A 281 -5.88 -3.56 8.37
CA HIS A 281 -6.97 -4.08 7.56
C HIS A 281 -7.50 -2.96 6.68
N ILE A 282 -7.60 -3.19 5.37
CA ILE A 282 -8.22 -2.26 4.41
C ILE A 282 -9.22 -3.05 3.57
N ASP A 283 -10.47 -2.59 3.52
CA ASP A 283 -11.51 -3.25 2.74
C ASP A 283 -11.35 -3.01 1.25
N ASN A 284 -11.19 -1.74 0.85
CA ASN A 284 -11.05 -1.36 -0.55
C ASN A 284 -9.97 -0.29 -0.74
N MET A 285 -9.14 -0.51 -1.75
CA MET A 285 -8.15 0.44 -2.23
C MET A 285 -8.29 0.58 -3.74
N VAL A 286 -8.39 1.81 -4.25
CA VAL A 286 -8.56 2.07 -5.69
C VAL A 286 -7.57 3.13 -6.13
N LEU A 287 -6.73 2.79 -7.12
CA LEU A 287 -5.82 3.70 -7.80
C LEU A 287 -6.46 4.09 -9.13
N TYR A 288 -6.75 5.37 -9.31
CA TYR A 288 -7.30 5.97 -10.52
C TYR A 288 -6.18 6.59 -11.35
N ASN A 289 -6.28 6.42 -12.68
CA ASN A 289 -5.26 6.86 -13.64
C ASN A 289 -3.87 6.33 -13.28
N PHE A 290 -3.81 5.03 -12.98
CA PHE A 290 -2.57 4.32 -12.71
C PHE A 290 -1.74 4.19 -14.00
N ASP A 291 -0.50 4.68 -13.96
CA ASP A 291 0.46 4.56 -15.07
C ASP A 291 1.04 3.14 -15.15
N TYR A 292 0.30 2.24 -15.80
CA TYR A 292 0.75 0.87 -16.02
C TYR A 292 1.95 0.78 -16.99
N ASP A 293 2.14 1.77 -17.87
CA ASP A 293 3.27 1.82 -18.81
C ASP A 293 4.58 2.11 -18.06
N GLY A 294 4.55 3.13 -17.19
CA GLY A 294 5.64 3.43 -16.25
C GLY A 294 5.93 2.23 -15.34
N PHE A 295 4.89 1.66 -14.74
CA PHE A 295 5.06 0.49 -13.88
C PHE A 295 5.72 -0.69 -14.61
N GLN A 296 5.32 -0.99 -15.84
CA GLN A 296 5.92 -2.08 -16.63
C GLN A 296 7.39 -1.80 -16.96
N ARG A 297 7.72 -0.55 -17.33
CA ARG A 297 9.04 -0.16 -17.84
C ARG A 297 10.09 -0.06 -16.74
N ASP A 298 9.76 0.60 -15.63
CA ASP A 298 10.73 0.99 -14.61
C ASP A 298 10.22 0.78 -13.16
N GLN A 299 9.08 0.09 -12.99
CA GLN A 299 8.45 -0.16 -11.69
C GLN A 299 8.06 1.12 -10.94
N SER A 300 7.96 2.25 -11.63
CA SER A 300 7.43 3.47 -11.02
C SER A 300 5.95 3.34 -10.70
N ILE A 301 5.53 4.02 -9.63
CA ILE A 301 4.13 4.14 -9.24
C ILE A 301 3.72 5.59 -9.50
N ASP A 302 2.89 5.82 -10.49
CA ASP A 302 2.27 7.13 -10.75
C ASP A 302 0.75 6.98 -10.68
N VAL A 303 0.12 7.77 -9.83
CA VAL A 303 -1.31 7.69 -9.52
C VAL A 303 -1.86 9.10 -9.34
N GLN A 304 -2.89 9.46 -10.09
CA GLN A 304 -3.56 10.74 -9.89
C GLN A 304 -4.38 10.73 -8.59
N LYS A 305 -5.17 9.67 -8.36
CA LYS A 305 -6.01 9.57 -7.17
C LYS A 305 -6.00 8.16 -6.59
N LEU A 306 -5.60 8.05 -5.33
CA LEU A 306 -5.68 6.85 -4.52
C LEU A 306 -6.81 7.01 -3.51
N ILE A 307 -7.73 6.05 -3.43
CA ILE A 307 -8.76 6.02 -2.40
C ILE A 307 -8.54 4.78 -1.53
N ILE A 308 -8.46 4.96 -0.22
CA ILE A 308 -8.53 3.91 0.80
C ILE A 308 -9.87 4.09 1.50
N ASP A 309 -10.72 3.07 1.40
CA ASP A 309 -12.06 3.12 1.96
C ASP A 309 -12.29 1.97 2.93
N GLN A 310 -12.57 2.35 4.18
CA GLN A 310 -12.85 1.50 5.32
C GLN A 310 -11.67 0.60 5.73
N GLY A 311 -11.38 0.58 7.03
CA GLY A 311 -10.29 -0.23 7.55
C GLY A 311 -9.86 0.15 8.97
N ASN A 312 -8.89 -0.60 9.48
CA ASN A 312 -8.36 -0.45 10.83
C ASN A 312 -6.83 -0.48 10.77
N PHE A 313 -6.18 0.43 11.48
CA PHE A 313 -4.73 0.45 11.64
C PHE A 313 -4.39 0.48 13.13
N GLY A 314 -3.72 -0.57 13.61
CA GLY A 314 -3.22 -0.69 14.96
C GLY A 314 -1.72 -0.48 15.04
N LEU A 315 -1.27 0.32 16.01
CA LEU A 315 0.14 0.48 16.37
C LEU A 315 0.33 0.22 17.85
N TYR A 316 1.11 -0.81 18.18
CA TYR A 316 1.42 -1.21 19.55
C TYR A 316 2.91 -1.04 19.79
N SER A 317 3.25 -0.11 20.67
CA SER A 317 4.62 0.10 21.14
C SER A 317 4.82 -0.59 22.48
N ASN A 318 5.89 -1.39 22.57
CA ASN A 318 6.28 -2.06 23.81
C ASN A 318 7.74 -1.75 24.12
N TYR A 319 7.97 -0.90 25.11
CA TYR A 319 9.31 -0.51 25.55
C TYR A 319 9.95 -1.48 26.55
N ASN A 320 9.54 -2.76 26.60
CA ASN A 320 10.23 -3.76 27.42
C ASN A 320 11.60 -4.13 26.80
N GLY A 321 12.62 -3.35 27.15
CA GLY A 321 14.02 -3.47 26.76
C GLY A 321 14.75 -2.13 26.88
N PRO A 322 16.09 -2.09 26.83
CA PRO A 322 16.82 -0.84 26.77
C PRO A 322 16.33 -0.03 25.56
N LEU A 323 16.11 1.27 25.78
CA LEU A 323 15.69 2.18 24.72
C LEU A 323 16.74 2.11 23.59
N PRO A 324 16.32 1.99 22.32
CA PRO A 324 17.25 2.05 21.21
C PRO A 324 18.08 3.33 21.32
N THR A 325 19.40 3.22 21.25
CA THR A 325 20.29 4.40 21.24
C THR A 325 20.34 5.06 19.86
N THR A 326 19.82 4.38 18.84
CA THR A 326 19.75 4.84 17.46
C THR A 326 18.63 5.86 17.27
N ASP A 327 18.87 6.80 16.35
CA ASP A 327 17.87 7.79 15.98
C ASP A 327 16.70 7.13 15.24
N ARG A 328 15.47 7.32 15.74
CA ARG A 328 14.24 6.80 15.13
C ARG A 328 13.66 7.71 14.05
N LEU A 329 14.49 8.56 13.44
CA LEU A 329 14.14 9.38 12.26
C LEU A 329 13.50 8.57 11.13
N VAL A 330 13.85 7.29 10.99
CA VAL A 330 13.29 6.38 9.98
C VAL A 330 11.75 6.23 10.05
N THR A 331 11.13 6.68 11.14
CA THR A 331 9.68 6.66 11.36
C THR A 331 8.96 7.93 10.88
N PHE A 332 9.68 8.96 10.42
CA PHE A 332 9.11 10.23 10.00
C PHE A 332 8.54 10.12 8.58
N PRO A 333 7.31 10.59 8.30
CA PRO A 333 6.68 10.42 6.99
C PRO A 333 7.51 10.93 5.81
N ASN A 334 8.05 12.15 5.89
CA ASN A 334 8.91 12.71 4.85
C ASN A 334 10.23 11.94 4.67
N TRP A 335 10.85 11.49 5.76
CA TRP A 335 12.02 10.61 5.66
C TRP A 335 11.67 9.29 4.96
N ALA A 336 10.53 8.67 5.32
CA ALA A 336 10.10 7.40 4.79
C ALA A 336 9.78 7.50 3.28
N ILE A 337 9.03 8.52 2.87
CA ILE A 337 8.74 8.78 1.45
C ILE A 337 10.04 8.94 0.66
N ARG A 338 10.98 9.74 1.17
CA ARG A 338 12.24 10.03 0.48
C ARG A 338 13.21 8.84 0.41
N ASN A 339 13.36 8.08 1.49
CA ASN A 339 14.47 7.16 1.66
C ASN A 339 14.06 5.69 1.80
N LYS A 340 12.82 5.40 2.23
CA LYS A 340 12.37 4.02 2.47
C LYS A 340 11.76 3.39 1.23
N ILE A 341 11.17 4.19 0.34
CA ILE A 341 10.59 3.73 -0.92
C ILE A 341 11.71 3.68 -1.98
N PRO A 342 12.14 2.49 -2.43
CA PRO A 342 13.33 2.34 -3.26
C PRO A 342 13.09 2.59 -4.76
N PHE A 343 11.86 2.94 -5.15
CA PHE A 343 11.44 3.18 -6.54
C PHE A 343 10.74 4.54 -6.67
N PRO A 344 10.68 5.12 -7.87
CA PRO A 344 9.97 6.38 -8.12
C PRO A 344 8.48 6.24 -7.80
N VAL A 345 7.97 7.08 -6.90
CA VAL A 345 6.55 7.14 -6.54
C VAL A 345 6.03 8.57 -6.68
N ASN A 346 4.82 8.68 -7.22
CA ASN A 346 4.02 9.89 -7.26
C ASN A 346 2.55 9.51 -7.00
N VAL A 347 1.97 10.05 -5.94
CA VAL A 347 0.53 10.03 -5.68
C VAL A 347 0.10 11.46 -5.49
N ASP A 348 -0.64 12.00 -6.45
CA ASP A 348 -1.12 13.39 -6.43
C ASP A 348 -2.10 13.58 -5.27
N THR A 349 -3.18 12.79 -5.23
CA THR A 349 -4.16 12.82 -4.13
C THR A 349 -4.38 11.43 -3.53
N LEU A 350 -4.27 11.31 -2.21
CA LEU A 350 -4.75 10.18 -1.42
C LEU A 350 -5.97 10.61 -0.59
N GLU A 351 -7.10 9.94 -0.80
CA GLU A 351 -8.29 10.05 0.05
C GLU A 351 -8.39 8.84 0.98
N ILE A 352 -8.51 9.12 2.27
CA ILE A 352 -8.79 8.13 3.31
C ILE A 352 -10.24 8.32 3.74
N LYS A 353 -11.03 7.24 3.79
CA LYS A 353 -12.44 7.28 4.17
C LYS A 353 -12.73 6.23 5.23
N ARG A 354 -13.40 6.64 6.32
CA ARG A 354 -13.91 5.78 7.39
C ARG A 354 -12.86 4.79 7.94
N MET A 355 -11.63 5.24 8.12
CA MET A 355 -10.59 4.43 8.78
C MET A 355 -10.69 4.56 10.30
N ASN A 356 -10.25 3.54 11.03
CA ASN A 356 -9.96 3.64 12.46
C ASN A 356 -8.47 3.50 12.70
N PHE A 357 -7.95 4.28 13.65
CA PHE A 357 -6.57 4.19 14.12
C PHE A 357 -6.53 4.00 15.63
N SER A 358 -5.72 3.06 16.10
CA SER A 358 -5.46 2.85 17.52
C SER A 358 -3.96 2.81 17.79
N TYR A 359 -3.50 3.72 18.64
CA TYR A 359 -2.16 3.69 19.20
C TYR A 359 -2.21 3.14 20.63
N ALA A 360 -1.34 2.20 20.94
CA ALA A 360 -1.23 1.62 22.27
C ALA A 360 0.24 1.65 22.74
N GLU A 361 0.49 2.23 23.92
CA GLU A 361 1.80 2.22 24.57
C GLU A 361 1.70 1.49 25.90
N ARG A 362 2.68 0.62 26.20
CA ARG A 362 2.78 -0.05 27.50
C ARG A 362 3.66 0.74 28.45
N ASN A 363 3.18 1.00 29.67
CA ASN A 363 3.98 1.57 30.74
C ASN A 363 4.73 0.48 31.52
N GLN A 364 6.00 0.71 31.84
CA GLN A 364 6.86 -0.26 32.54
C GLN A 364 6.51 -0.44 34.02
N ASN A 365 5.98 0.61 34.68
CA ASN A 365 5.66 0.58 36.11
C ASN A 365 4.29 -0.08 36.35
N THR A 366 3.28 0.29 35.56
CA THR A 366 1.92 -0.26 35.72
C THR A 366 1.72 -1.58 34.99
N MET A 367 2.58 -1.87 34.00
CA MET A 367 2.45 -3.01 33.09
C MET A 367 1.15 -3.03 32.26
N LYS A 368 0.43 -1.90 32.21
CA LYS A 368 -0.81 -1.70 31.46
C LYS A 368 -0.59 -0.90 30.18
N PHE A 369 -1.55 -0.99 29.26
CA PHE A 369 -1.58 -0.23 28.02
C PHE A 369 -2.42 1.03 28.14
N GLY A 370 -1.88 2.16 27.69
CA GLY A 370 -2.68 3.34 27.34
C GLY A 370 -3.12 3.25 25.89
N HIS A 371 -4.42 3.38 25.64
CA HIS A 371 -5.01 3.25 24.31
C HIS A 371 -5.56 4.59 23.82
N LEU A 372 -4.95 5.14 22.77
CA LEU A 372 -5.42 6.32 22.07
C LEU A 372 -6.12 5.89 20.78
N LYS A 373 -7.40 6.26 20.63
CA LYS A 373 -8.23 5.84 19.49
C LYS A 373 -8.74 7.04 18.71
N PHE A 374 -8.70 6.92 17.40
CA PHE A 374 -9.29 7.85 16.44
C PHE A 374 -10.19 7.05 15.51
N ASN A 375 -11.49 7.35 15.54
CA ASN A 375 -12.51 6.67 14.77
C ASN A 375 -12.96 7.52 13.58
N ASN A 376 -13.57 6.88 12.58
CA ASN A 376 -14.15 7.56 11.42
C ASN A 376 -13.22 8.61 10.78
N ILE A 377 -11.95 8.22 10.59
CA ILE A 377 -10.93 9.05 9.98
C ILE A 377 -11.28 9.25 8.51
N ASN A 378 -11.47 10.51 8.14
CA ASN A 378 -11.57 10.96 6.76
C ASN A 378 -10.42 11.93 6.51
N GLY A 379 -9.67 11.74 5.43
CA GLY A 379 -8.51 12.59 5.17
C GLY A 379 -8.20 12.74 3.70
N ARG A 380 -7.54 13.86 3.37
CA ARG A 380 -7.03 14.17 2.04
C ARG A 380 -5.55 14.52 2.16
N LEU A 381 -4.71 13.69 1.55
CA LEU A 381 -3.27 13.88 1.49
C LEU A 381 -2.87 14.25 0.07
N LEU A 382 -1.93 15.19 -0.08
CA LEU A 382 -1.48 15.70 -1.37
C LEU A 382 0.02 15.56 -1.55
N ASN A 383 0.44 15.43 -2.81
CA ASN A 383 1.83 15.51 -3.26
C ASN A 383 2.75 14.50 -2.55
N ILE A 384 2.35 13.23 -2.50
CA ILE A 384 3.18 12.16 -1.93
C ILE A 384 4.14 11.68 -3.03
N THR A 385 5.36 12.20 -3.03
CA THR A 385 6.33 11.91 -4.10
C THR A 385 7.77 11.82 -3.61
N ASN A 386 8.57 10.99 -4.26
CA ASN A 386 10.04 11.00 -4.13
C ASN A 386 10.74 11.36 -5.46
N ARG A 387 9.98 11.79 -6.47
CA ARG A 387 10.52 12.11 -7.79
C ARG A 387 11.19 13.49 -7.80
N LYS A 388 12.45 13.54 -8.22
CA LYS A 388 13.30 14.75 -8.12
C LYS A 388 12.71 15.94 -8.89
N GLU A 389 12.16 15.70 -10.07
CA GLU A 389 11.55 16.71 -10.94
C GLU A 389 10.25 17.28 -10.37
N LEU A 390 9.47 16.47 -9.65
CA LEU A 390 8.24 16.93 -8.98
C LEU A 390 8.56 17.68 -7.69
N LEU A 391 9.54 17.20 -6.92
CA LEU A 391 10.03 17.88 -5.72
C LEU A 391 10.57 19.29 -6.00
N LYS A 392 11.14 19.53 -7.20
CA LYS A 392 11.55 20.88 -7.62
C LYS A 392 10.37 21.83 -7.84
N LYS A 393 9.20 21.31 -8.24
CA LYS A 393 7.99 22.10 -8.48
C LYS A 393 7.22 22.34 -7.18
N ASN A 394 7.07 21.29 -6.37
CA ASN A 394 6.43 21.33 -5.06
C ASN A 394 7.03 20.25 -4.16
N ASN A 395 7.70 20.66 -3.09
CA ASN A 395 8.30 19.76 -2.10
C ASN A 395 7.46 19.60 -0.83
N ILE A 396 6.24 20.14 -0.79
CA ILE A 396 5.37 20.05 0.38
C ILE A 396 4.29 19.00 0.14
N ALA A 397 4.28 17.97 0.99
CA ALA A 397 3.15 17.06 1.12
C ALA A 397 2.22 17.55 2.24
N THR A 398 0.92 17.65 1.99
CA THR A 398 -0.05 18.04 3.01
C THR A 398 -0.95 16.88 3.39
N ALA A 399 -1.51 16.93 4.60
CA ALA A 399 -2.53 15.99 5.06
C ALA A 399 -3.58 16.73 5.88
N ASP A 400 -4.80 16.84 5.35
CA ASP A 400 -5.97 17.34 6.06
C ASP A 400 -6.78 16.15 6.55
N ILE A 401 -6.96 16.02 7.86
CA ILE A 401 -7.56 14.84 8.48
C ILE A 401 -8.62 15.28 9.49
N SER A 402 -9.80 14.66 9.42
CA SER A 402 -10.88 14.78 10.40
C SER A 402 -11.20 13.40 10.98
N SER A 403 -11.49 13.34 12.27
CA SER A 403 -11.76 12.09 12.98
C SER A 403 -12.61 12.31 14.22
N THR A 404 -13.05 11.21 14.83
CA THR A 404 -13.64 11.20 16.16
C THR A 404 -12.62 10.69 17.16
N PHE A 405 -12.09 11.58 17.99
CA PHE A 405 -11.19 11.29 19.09
C PHE A 405 -11.92 10.54 20.21
N LEU A 406 -11.37 9.39 20.62
CA LEU A 406 -11.90 8.51 21.67
C LEU A 406 -13.41 8.20 21.53
N GLY A 407 -13.93 8.25 20.30
CA GLY A 407 -15.32 7.93 19.97
C GLY A 407 -16.36 9.01 20.30
N ASN A 408 -15.97 10.16 20.87
CA ASN A 408 -16.96 11.16 21.34
C ASN A 408 -16.69 12.62 20.96
N SER A 409 -15.49 13.00 20.48
CA SER A 409 -15.19 14.39 20.13
C SER A 409 -14.56 14.53 18.75
N ARG A 410 -14.93 15.57 18.01
CA ARG A 410 -14.37 15.86 16.69
C ARG A 410 -12.93 16.35 16.84
N PHE A 411 -12.02 15.77 16.07
CA PHE A 411 -10.63 16.16 15.98
C PHE A 411 -10.22 16.39 14.54
N ASP A 412 -9.78 17.60 14.24
CA ASP A 412 -9.27 17.99 12.93
C ASP A 412 -7.79 18.35 13.05
N ILE A 413 -6.98 17.87 12.10
CA ILE A 413 -5.55 18.14 12.06
C ILE A 413 -5.08 18.33 10.62
N HIS A 414 -4.23 19.33 10.43
CA HIS A 414 -3.53 19.61 9.19
C HIS A 414 -2.03 19.39 9.41
N PHE A 415 -1.38 18.59 8.56
CA PHE A 415 0.06 18.49 8.47
C PHE A 415 0.58 19.08 7.17
N ALA A 416 1.79 19.65 7.23
CA ALA A 416 2.60 19.96 6.06
C ALA A 416 4.01 19.41 6.26
N PHE A 417 4.48 18.57 5.35
CA PHE A 417 5.78 17.91 5.40
C PHE A 417 6.66 18.41 4.26
N ASN A 418 7.85 18.91 4.58
CA ASN A 418 8.86 19.18 3.56
C ASN A 418 9.59 17.89 3.20
N LEU A 419 9.53 17.52 1.91
CA LEU A 419 10.05 16.28 1.35
C LEU A 419 11.52 16.38 0.88
N SER A 420 12.07 17.59 0.75
CA SER A 420 13.44 17.80 0.25
C SER A 420 14.40 18.37 1.28
N ASP A 421 13.88 19.07 2.30
CA ASP A 421 14.67 19.72 3.35
C ASP A 421 15.54 18.73 4.14
N ALA A 422 16.78 19.13 4.40
CA ALA A 422 17.77 18.34 5.14
C ALA A 422 17.44 18.23 6.63
N ALA A 423 16.70 19.20 7.19
CA ALA A 423 16.23 19.14 8.57
C ALA A 423 14.96 18.29 8.74
N TYR A 424 14.41 17.74 7.64
CA TYR A 424 13.13 17.02 7.61
C TYR A 424 12.01 17.82 8.26
N SER A 425 11.94 19.12 7.96
CA SER A 425 10.96 20.02 8.55
C SER A 425 9.52 19.63 8.23
N TYR A 426 8.64 19.83 9.20
CA TYR A 426 7.20 19.64 9.09
C TYR A 426 6.47 20.57 10.06
N SER A 427 5.21 20.86 9.78
CA SER A 427 4.34 21.59 10.70
C SER A 427 3.02 20.85 10.86
N TYR A 428 2.34 21.15 11.95
CA TYR A 428 1.00 20.65 12.20
C TYR A 428 0.20 21.61 13.06
N LYS A 429 -1.07 21.73 12.70
CA LYS A 429 -2.06 22.51 13.45
C LYS A 429 -3.35 21.71 13.55
N GLY A 430 -4.08 21.89 14.63
CA GLY A 430 -5.30 21.12 14.83
C GLY A 430 -6.18 21.68 15.92
N HIS A 431 -7.39 21.14 15.95
CA HIS A 431 -8.47 21.52 16.83
C HIS A 431 -9.15 20.25 17.35
N LEU A 432 -9.35 20.19 18.66
CA LEU A 432 -10.19 19.20 19.32
C LEU A 432 -11.40 19.91 19.93
N ALA A 433 -12.58 19.46 19.53
CA ALA A 433 -13.86 19.98 19.98
C ALA A 433 -14.13 19.66 21.47
N PRO A 434 -15.16 20.29 22.08
CA PRO A 434 -15.48 20.06 23.48
C PRO A 434 -15.65 18.58 23.86
N MET A 435 -15.21 18.21 25.05
CA MET A 435 -15.40 16.85 25.59
C MET A 435 -15.29 16.80 27.11
N ASP A 436 -15.89 15.77 27.71
CA ASP A 436 -15.59 15.42 29.10
C ASP A 436 -14.16 14.89 29.20
N LEU A 437 -13.32 15.53 30.03
CA LEU A 437 -11.91 15.17 30.17
C LEU A 437 -11.71 13.80 30.84
N SER A 438 -12.70 13.26 31.55
CA SER A 438 -12.64 11.90 32.09
C SER A 438 -12.54 10.83 31.00
N ALA A 439 -12.96 11.13 29.76
CA ALA A 439 -12.86 10.22 28.63
C ALA A 439 -11.41 9.85 28.27
N ILE A 440 -10.41 10.64 28.69
CA ILE A 440 -8.98 10.36 28.44
C ILE A 440 -8.34 9.42 29.49
N ASN A 441 -9.07 9.01 30.52
CA ASN A 441 -8.60 8.08 31.55
C ASN A 441 -8.02 6.75 31.02
N PRO A 442 -8.54 6.13 29.93
CA PRO A 442 -7.93 4.95 29.31
C PRO A 442 -6.48 5.17 28.81
N VAL A 443 -6.04 6.42 28.70
CA VAL A 443 -4.66 6.80 28.36
C VAL A 443 -3.90 7.25 29.61
N LEU A 444 -4.48 8.16 30.39
CA LEU A 444 -3.77 8.80 31.52
C LEU A 444 -3.51 7.86 32.70
N MET A 445 -4.45 6.98 33.04
CA MET A 445 -4.28 6.06 34.16
C MET A 445 -3.12 5.08 33.93
N PRO A 446 -3.03 4.36 32.78
CA PRO A 446 -1.92 3.44 32.53
C PRO A 446 -0.58 4.12 32.29
N LEU A 447 -0.55 5.28 31.62
CA LEU A 447 0.71 5.91 31.22
C LEU A 447 1.24 6.92 32.24
N GLY A 448 0.35 7.69 32.86
CA GLY A 448 0.69 8.77 33.78
C GLY A 448 0.36 8.49 35.24
N MET A 449 -0.37 7.41 35.55
CA MET A 449 -0.92 7.16 36.89
C MET A 449 -1.74 8.36 37.40
N VAL A 450 -2.50 8.99 36.50
CA VAL A 450 -3.41 10.10 36.80
C VAL A 450 -4.81 9.72 36.33
N LYS A 451 -5.82 9.98 37.14
CA LYS A 451 -7.22 9.85 36.78
C LYS A 451 -7.89 11.22 36.83
N VAL A 452 -8.46 11.68 35.72
CA VAL A 452 -9.35 12.84 35.73
C VAL A 452 -10.66 12.43 36.39
N THR A 453 -11.03 13.13 37.46
CA THR A 453 -12.25 12.90 38.23
C THR A 453 -13.37 13.84 37.81
N LYS A 454 -13.02 15.07 37.38
CA LYS A 454 -13.93 16.08 36.84
C LYS A 454 -13.17 16.93 35.83
N GLY A 455 -13.87 17.47 34.83
CA GLY A 455 -13.36 18.51 33.95
C GLY A 455 -14.04 18.49 32.59
N HIS A 456 -14.30 19.67 32.05
CA HIS A 456 -14.87 19.84 30.72
C HIS A 456 -13.89 20.59 29.83
N LEU A 457 -13.46 19.96 28.74
CA LEU A 457 -12.71 20.62 27.68
C LEU A 457 -13.68 21.46 26.85
N THR A 458 -13.35 22.72 26.65
CA THR A 458 -14.04 23.61 25.70
C THR A 458 -13.34 23.58 24.34
N SER A 459 -12.01 23.70 24.30
CA SER A 459 -11.24 23.52 23.07
C SER A 459 -9.78 23.18 23.37
N LEU A 460 -9.16 22.45 22.45
CA LEU A 460 -7.70 22.35 22.36
C LEU A 460 -7.28 22.75 20.95
N ASP A 461 -6.47 23.80 20.86
CA ASP A 461 -5.96 24.35 19.63
C ASP A 461 -4.43 24.37 19.68
N PHE A 462 -3.78 23.99 18.58
CA PHE A 462 -2.32 24.02 18.50
C PHE A 462 -1.83 24.38 17.10
N ASN A 463 -0.66 25.01 17.05
CA ASN A 463 0.08 25.27 15.82
C ASN A 463 1.58 25.13 16.09
N ILE A 464 2.19 24.10 15.52
CA ILE A 464 3.55 23.65 15.80
C ILE A 464 4.36 23.56 14.52
N TYR A 465 5.60 24.06 14.57
CA TYR A 465 6.63 23.89 13.57
C TYR A 465 7.74 23.01 14.13
N SER A 466 8.17 22.03 13.36
CA SER A 466 9.08 20.99 13.80
C SER A 466 10.15 20.68 12.76
N THR A 467 11.30 20.24 13.24
CA THR A 467 12.36 19.58 12.47
C THR A 467 12.55 18.17 13.00
N GLN A 468 13.51 17.43 12.45
CA GLN A 468 13.97 16.18 13.04
C GLN A 468 14.52 16.32 14.47
N LYS A 469 14.81 17.53 14.98
CA LYS A 469 15.40 17.71 16.33
C LYS A 469 14.54 18.54 17.28
N ILE A 470 13.93 19.62 16.80
CA ILE A 470 13.30 20.64 17.65
C ILE A 470 11.88 20.91 17.16
N SER A 471 10.96 21.10 18.09
CA SER A 471 9.59 21.59 17.84
C SER A 471 9.35 22.90 18.58
N LYS A 472 8.67 23.83 17.94
CA LYS A 472 8.28 25.14 18.49
C LYS A 472 6.86 25.48 18.10
N GLY A 473 6.10 26.12 18.99
CA GLY A 473 4.77 26.60 18.63
C GLY A 473 3.92 26.98 19.82
N ILE A 474 2.62 27.13 19.58
CA ILE A 474 1.66 27.57 20.58
C ILE A 474 0.60 26.48 20.77
N VAL A 475 0.25 26.24 22.02
CA VAL A 475 -0.88 25.38 22.43
C VAL A 475 -1.82 26.21 23.30
N SER A 476 -3.12 26.12 23.02
CA SER A 476 -4.22 26.66 23.82
C SER A 476 -5.11 25.52 24.26
N LEU A 477 -5.36 25.43 25.57
CA LEU A 477 -6.25 24.42 26.15
C LEU A 477 -7.28 25.14 27.00
N LEU A 478 -8.51 25.27 26.50
CA LEU A 478 -9.61 25.91 27.22
C LEU A 478 -10.44 24.84 27.92
N TYR A 479 -10.64 24.97 29.23
CA TYR A 479 -11.35 23.98 30.02
C TYR A 479 -11.91 24.57 31.31
N LYS A 480 -12.82 23.83 31.94
CA LYS A 480 -13.40 24.17 33.25
C LYS A 480 -13.38 22.99 34.21
N ASP A 481 -13.37 23.29 35.50
CA ASP A 481 -13.60 22.33 36.59
C ASP A 481 -12.65 21.11 36.60
N LEU A 482 -11.41 21.27 36.15
CA LEU A 482 -10.45 20.16 36.09
C LEU A 482 -10.03 19.71 37.49
N SER A 483 -10.21 18.42 37.78
CA SER A 483 -9.72 17.78 38.99
C SER A 483 -9.17 16.38 38.67
N VAL A 484 -8.13 15.99 39.38
CA VAL A 484 -7.43 14.73 39.15
C VAL A 484 -7.14 13.97 40.43
N ASP A 485 -7.16 12.64 40.37
CA ASP A 485 -6.56 11.76 41.37
C ASP A 485 -5.19 11.31 40.88
N MET A 486 -4.20 11.43 41.76
CA MET A 486 -2.87 10.86 41.57
C MET A 486 -2.88 9.42 42.07
N LEU A 487 -2.42 8.48 41.25
CA LEU A 487 -2.50 7.04 41.52
C LEU A 487 -1.12 6.45 41.80
N ARG A 488 -1.11 5.33 42.52
CA ARG A 488 0.03 4.41 42.62
C ARG A 488 0.00 3.40 41.45
N PRO A 489 1.08 2.64 41.18
CA PRO A 489 1.09 1.65 40.09
C PRO A 489 -0.04 0.61 40.14
N ASN A 490 -0.53 0.28 41.33
CA ASN A 490 -1.69 -0.61 41.57
C ASN A 490 -3.06 0.10 41.45
N TYR A 491 -3.09 1.34 40.94
CA TYR A 491 -4.26 2.20 40.78
C TYR A 491 -4.98 2.62 42.07
N THR A 492 -4.35 2.42 43.22
CA THR A 492 -4.85 3.02 44.47
C THR A 492 -4.55 4.52 44.51
N LYS A 493 -5.45 5.31 45.11
CA LYS A 493 -5.31 6.77 45.21
C LYS A 493 -4.17 7.15 46.17
N ASN A 494 -3.27 8.00 45.71
CA ASN A 494 -2.30 8.68 46.56
C ASN A 494 -2.94 9.95 47.13
N MET A 495 -3.52 9.86 48.33
CA MET A 495 -4.30 10.95 48.94
C MET A 495 -3.50 12.25 49.11
N LEU A 496 -2.26 12.17 49.62
CA LEU A 496 -1.40 13.34 49.86
C LEU A 496 -1.03 14.04 48.55
N LEU A 497 -0.54 13.28 47.57
CA LEU A 497 -0.16 13.85 46.27
C LEU A 497 -1.37 14.40 45.51
N THR A 498 -2.53 13.75 45.64
CA THR A 498 -3.79 14.24 45.06
C THR A 498 -4.21 15.58 45.68
N ALA A 499 -4.13 15.71 47.02
CA ALA A 499 -4.48 16.95 47.70
C ALA A 499 -3.53 18.09 47.29
N LEU A 500 -2.22 17.81 47.21
CA LEU A 500 -1.23 18.78 46.77
C LEU A 500 -1.45 19.22 45.31
N VAL A 501 -1.66 18.28 44.39
CA VAL A 501 -1.84 18.58 42.97
C VAL A 501 -3.09 19.44 42.77
N ASN A 502 -4.26 19.03 43.28
CA ASN A 502 -5.47 19.82 43.07
C ASN A 502 -5.43 21.19 43.76
N THR A 503 -4.85 21.27 44.96
CA THR A 503 -4.94 22.53 45.73
C THR A 503 -3.87 23.54 45.31
N VAL A 504 -2.66 23.08 44.98
CA VAL A 504 -1.49 23.95 44.83
C VAL A 504 -1.01 24.04 43.39
N VAL A 505 -0.95 22.91 42.67
CA VAL A 505 -0.25 22.85 41.38
C VAL A 505 -1.20 23.05 40.19
N LEU A 506 -2.32 22.36 40.21
CA LEU A 506 -3.25 22.30 39.08
C LEU A 506 -4.10 23.56 39.02
N LYS A 507 -4.28 24.09 37.82
CA LYS A 507 -5.30 25.10 37.55
C LYS A 507 -6.61 24.41 37.19
N HIS A 508 -7.69 24.81 37.85
CA HIS A 508 -9.02 24.21 37.65
C HIS A 508 -9.71 24.68 36.37
N ASP A 509 -9.40 25.90 35.90
CA ASP A 509 -10.01 26.50 34.72
C ASP A 509 -8.96 27.15 33.83
N ASN A 510 -9.21 27.19 32.52
CA ASN A 510 -8.50 28.05 31.58
C ASN A 510 -9.50 28.67 30.58
N PRO A 511 -9.72 30.00 30.58
CA PRO A 511 -9.11 31.02 31.45
C PRO A 511 -9.32 30.79 32.96
N ASP A 512 -8.46 31.37 33.82
CA ASP A 512 -8.67 31.32 35.27
C ASP A 512 -10.03 31.96 35.65
N ASP A 513 -10.67 31.48 36.72
CA ASP A 513 -11.93 32.02 37.22
C ASP A 513 -11.84 33.56 37.42
N GLY A 514 -12.83 34.28 36.88
CA GLY A 514 -12.88 35.74 36.87
C GLY A 514 -12.00 36.44 35.81
N ASN A 515 -11.22 35.71 35.02
CA ASN A 515 -10.38 36.25 33.94
C ASN A 515 -10.95 35.86 32.57
N THR A 516 -10.87 36.76 31.59
CA THR A 516 -11.26 36.50 30.20
C THR A 516 -10.09 36.09 29.31
N THR A 517 -8.86 36.22 29.80
CA THR A 517 -7.63 35.97 29.03
C THR A 517 -7.14 34.53 29.23
N PRO A 518 -7.08 33.69 28.19
CA PRO A 518 -6.57 32.34 28.29
C PRO A 518 -5.06 32.29 28.57
N ARG A 519 -4.63 31.31 29.36
CA ARG A 519 -3.22 30.89 29.44
C ARG A 519 -2.88 30.11 28.19
N LEU A 520 -1.85 30.58 27.48
CA LEU A 520 -1.27 29.92 26.32
C LEU A 520 0.08 29.30 26.68
N ALA A 521 0.42 28.18 26.06
CA ALA A 521 1.73 27.55 26.21
C ALA A 521 2.59 27.78 24.97
N ASN A 522 3.69 28.51 25.13
CA ASN A 522 4.77 28.57 24.15
C ASN A 522 5.64 27.31 24.33
N VAL A 523 5.51 26.36 23.41
CA VAL A 523 6.22 25.09 23.47
C VAL A 523 7.56 25.22 22.75
N VAL A 524 8.64 24.80 23.43
CA VAL A 524 9.94 24.51 22.82
C VAL A 524 10.35 23.13 23.31
N TYR A 525 10.46 22.18 22.38
CA TYR A 525 10.72 20.78 22.71
C TYR A 525 11.89 20.24 21.90
N ILE A 526 12.87 19.66 22.58
CA ILE A 526 14.01 18.98 21.98
C ILE A 526 13.72 17.48 21.98
N ARG A 527 13.66 16.87 20.80
CA ARG A 527 13.32 15.46 20.62
C ARG A 527 14.47 14.56 21.10
N PRO A 528 14.22 13.60 22.01
CA PRO A 528 15.15 12.50 22.26
C PRO A 528 15.33 11.64 21.00
N LYS A 529 16.57 11.30 20.62
CA LYS A 529 16.86 10.57 19.36
C LYS A 529 16.04 9.28 19.20
N ASN A 530 15.81 8.58 20.30
CA ASN A 530 15.06 7.34 20.36
C ASN A 530 13.54 7.49 20.24
N PHE A 531 13.01 8.72 20.13
CA PHE A 531 11.57 8.95 19.99
C PHE A 531 11.15 8.84 18.52
N PRO A 532 10.18 7.96 18.19
CA PRO A 532 9.58 7.91 16.87
C PRO A 532 8.66 9.13 16.62
N PHE A 533 8.23 9.30 15.38
CA PHE A 533 7.40 10.41 14.91
C PHE A 533 6.16 10.64 15.80
N PHE A 534 5.27 9.65 15.92
CA PHE A 534 4.02 9.80 16.68
C PHE A 534 4.25 10.14 18.16
N LYS A 535 5.25 9.51 18.79
CA LYS A 535 5.62 9.81 20.18
C LYS A 535 6.10 11.24 20.33
N THR A 536 6.87 11.75 19.35
CA THR A 536 7.34 13.14 19.33
C THR A 536 6.16 14.10 19.27
N VAL A 537 5.25 13.94 18.30
CA VAL A 537 4.05 14.78 18.16
C VAL A 537 3.24 14.79 19.46
N TRP A 538 2.98 13.62 20.03
CA TRP A 538 2.24 13.50 21.29
C TRP A 538 2.94 14.21 22.46
N HIS A 539 4.26 14.06 22.62
CA HIS A 539 4.99 14.68 23.74
C HIS A 539 5.08 16.20 23.65
N VAL A 540 5.13 16.75 22.42
CA VAL A 540 5.08 18.20 22.20
C VAL A 540 3.72 18.75 22.65
N LEU A 541 2.62 18.11 22.22
CA LEU A 541 1.28 18.50 22.65
C LEU A 541 1.09 18.33 24.16
N LEU A 542 1.53 17.20 24.73
CA LEU A 542 1.46 16.94 26.16
C LEU A 542 2.18 18.02 26.98
N ASN A 543 3.35 18.47 26.53
CA ASN A 543 4.07 19.56 27.20
C ASN A 543 3.27 20.87 27.19
N GLY A 544 2.68 21.23 26.05
CA GLY A 544 1.82 22.42 25.95
C GLY A 544 0.57 22.32 26.82
N ILE A 545 -0.11 21.17 26.81
CA ILE A 545 -1.29 20.87 27.63
C ILE A 545 -0.96 21.01 29.12
N LYS A 546 0.13 20.40 29.57
CA LYS A 546 0.59 20.47 30.97
C LYS A 546 0.87 21.91 31.41
N ASN A 547 1.54 22.70 30.56
CA ASN A 547 1.79 24.11 30.85
C ASN A 547 0.48 24.92 30.98
N CYS A 548 -0.51 24.70 30.10
CA CYS A 548 -1.82 25.36 30.21
C CYS A 548 -2.55 24.96 31.52
N ALA A 549 -2.37 23.71 31.95
CA ALA A 549 -2.91 23.18 33.20
C ALA A 549 -2.17 23.67 34.47
N GLY A 550 -1.12 24.48 34.33
CA GLY A 550 -0.30 24.97 35.45
C GLY A 550 0.84 24.04 35.87
N VAL A 551 1.04 22.93 35.15
CA VAL A 551 2.05 21.90 35.44
C VAL A 551 3.27 22.08 34.55
N GLY A 552 4.07 23.13 34.80
CA GLY A 552 5.32 23.36 34.07
C GLY A 552 6.50 22.52 34.58
N PRO A 553 7.68 22.58 33.92
CA PRO A 553 8.87 21.81 34.31
C PRO A 553 9.32 22.05 35.76
N ALA A 554 9.15 23.26 36.28
CA ALA A 554 9.49 23.60 37.67
C ALA A 554 8.54 22.91 38.67
N GLN A 555 7.24 22.85 38.35
CA GLN A 555 6.23 22.16 39.13
C GLN A 555 6.43 20.64 39.06
N GLU A 556 6.79 20.09 37.91
CA GLU A 556 7.13 18.66 37.75
C GLU A 556 8.35 18.26 38.60
N LYS A 557 9.43 19.06 38.58
CA LYS A 557 10.60 18.80 39.42
C LYS A 557 10.25 18.78 40.91
N LYS A 558 9.37 19.69 41.36
CA LYS A 558 8.88 19.72 42.75
C LYS A 558 8.05 18.46 43.08
N LEU A 559 7.16 18.05 42.18
CA LEU A 559 6.32 16.85 42.35
C LEU A 559 7.18 15.57 42.40
N ASN A 560 8.19 15.46 41.52
CA ASN A 560 9.05 14.29 41.44
C ASN A 560 10.01 14.21 42.65
N ALA A 561 10.58 15.34 43.10
CA ALA A 561 11.43 15.37 44.29
C ALA A 561 10.66 14.98 45.57
N GLN A 562 9.34 15.22 45.61
CA GLN A 562 8.46 14.80 46.70
C GLN A 562 8.10 13.31 46.66
N GLN A 563 8.35 12.61 45.56
CA GLN A 563 8.17 11.15 45.48
C GLN A 563 9.37 10.37 46.07
N ASP A 564 10.53 11.02 46.26
CA ASP A 564 11.81 10.38 46.61
C ASP A 564 12.25 10.56 48.09
N THR A 565 11.37 10.80 49.05
CA THR A 565 11.78 10.92 50.48
C THR A 565 10.85 10.25 51.49
N GLU A 566 11.48 9.58 52.46
CA GLU A 566 10.91 8.74 53.53
C GLU A 566 10.18 9.49 54.66
N ASP A 567 10.05 10.82 54.66
CA ASP A 567 9.44 11.54 55.79
C ASP A 567 8.06 12.16 55.51
N GLN A 568 7.03 11.30 55.56
CA GLN A 568 5.61 11.68 55.40
C GLN A 568 5.12 12.77 56.39
N LYS A 569 5.68 12.84 57.61
CA LYS A 569 5.24 13.80 58.65
C LYS A 569 5.69 15.24 58.38
N GLU A 570 6.87 15.42 57.82
CA GLU A 570 7.38 16.75 57.47
C GLU A 570 6.69 17.29 56.21
N GLN A 571 6.42 16.41 55.24
CA GLN A 571 5.64 16.71 54.05
C GLN A 571 4.20 17.14 54.41
N GLU A 572 3.51 16.45 55.33
CA GLU A 572 2.18 16.87 55.80
C GLU A 572 2.17 18.27 56.43
N LYS A 573 3.20 18.62 57.22
CA LYS A 573 3.33 19.95 57.84
C LYS A 573 3.52 21.05 56.80
N ILE A 574 4.38 20.82 55.80
CA ILE A 574 4.65 21.79 54.73
C ILE A 574 3.42 21.97 53.84
N ILE A 575 2.74 20.89 53.48
CA ILE A 575 1.51 20.93 52.66
C ILE A 575 0.38 21.65 53.42
N LYS A 576 0.16 21.37 54.71
CA LYS A 576 -0.85 22.08 55.52
C LYS A 576 -0.56 23.59 55.59
N LYS A 577 0.71 24.00 55.72
CA LYS A 577 1.10 25.42 55.70
C LYS A 577 0.85 26.06 54.33
N ALA A 578 1.18 25.39 53.23
CA ALA A 578 0.96 25.88 51.87
C ALA A 578 -0.53 26.04 51.54
N ILE A 579 -1.37 25.05 51.93
CA ILE A 579 -2.83 25.12 51.76
C ILE A 579 -3.42 26.29 52.55
N LYS A 580 -2.97 26.52 53.79
CA LYS A 580 -3.45 27.62 54.63
C LYS A 580 -3.10 28.98 54.01
N LYS A 581 -1.84 29.15 53.56
CA LYS A 581 -1.37 30.40 52.96
C LYS A 581 -2.12 30.75 51.67
N LYS A 582 -2.36 29.76 50.79
CA LYS A 582 -3.12 29.98 49.55
C LYS A 582 -4.59 30.30 49.82
N LYS A 583 -5.23 29.66 50.80
CA LYS A 583 -6.60 30.00 51.22
C LYS A 583 -6.71 31.44 51.74
N GLU A 584 -5.68 31.92 52.45
CA GLU A 584 -5.60 33.32 52.90
C GLU A 584 -5.40 34.26 51.71
N GLU A 585 -4.53 33.93 50.75
CA GLU A 585 -4.32 34.70 49.51
C GLU A 585 -5.60 34.76 48.65
N ASP A 586 -6.29 33.63 48.44
CA ASP A 586 -7.55 33.57 47.68
C ASP A 586 -8.68 34.32 48.39
N LYS A 587 -8.71 34.28 49.74
CA LYS A 587 -9.68 35.06 50.53
C LYS A 587 -9.41 36.56 50.40
N ASN A 588 -8.16 36.98 50.53
CA ASN A 588 -7.76 38.39 50.37
C ASN A 588 -8.04 38.89 48.95
N PHE A 589 -7.77 38.07 47.93
CA PHE A 589 -8.10 38.39 46.54
C PHE A 589 -9.61 38.52 46.31
N ARG A 590 -10.43 37.62 46.86
CA ARG A 590 -11.90 37.70 46.81
C ARG A 590 -12.45 38.91 47.55
N GLU A 591 -11.83 39.32 48.66
CA GLU A 591 -12.20 40.54 49.40
C GLU A 591 -11.81 41.81 48.64
N GLN A 592 -10.67 41.83 47.96
CA GLN A 592 -10.26 42.94 47.07
C GLN A 592 -11.22 43.09 45.88
N LEU A 593 -11.58 42.00 45.20
CA LEU A 593 -12.57 42.01 44.11
C LEU A 593 -13.97 42.49 44.57
N LYS A 594 -14.35 42.23 45.83
CA LYS A 594 -15.61 42.73 46.40
C LYS A 594 -15.56 44.23 46.74
N LYS A 595 -14.38 44.78 47.07
CA LYS A 595 -14.17 46.21 47.30
C LYS A 595 -14.16 46.99 45.98
N GLU A 596 -13.54 46.44 44.94
CA GLU A 596 -13.52 47.06 43.60
C GLU A 596 -14.89 47.07 42.90
N LYS A 597 -15.82 46.19 43.29
CA LYS A 597 -17.22 46.20 42.80
C LYS A 597 -18.16 47.12 43.61
N LYS A 598 -17.69 47.71 44.70
CA LYS A 598 -18.47 48.60 45.58
C LYS A 598 -18.08 50.08 45.47
N ASN A 599 -17.00 50.37 44.76
CA ASN A 599 -16.69 51.68 44.19
C ASN A 599 -17.05 51.66 42.71
#